data_AF-A0A9J5X3K6-F1
#
_entry.id   AF-A0A9J5X3K6-F1
#
_cell.length_a   1.000
_cell.length_b   1.000
_cell.length_c   1.000
_cell.angle_alpha   90.00
_cell.angle_beta   90.00
_cell.angle_gamma   90.00
#
_symmetry.space_group_name_H-M   'P 1'
#
loop_
_entity.id
_entity.type
_entity.pdbx_description
1 polymer ?
#
loop_
_entity_poly.entity_id
_entity_poly.type
_entity_poly.pdbx_seq_one_letter_code
_entity_poly.pdbx_strand_id
1 'polypeptide(L)'
;MPNYVCFSRKYKYFFLNQDLSFQTGHLKLKDSPATIALISRRCTRRLGTRLWRRGANLEGDAANFIETEQLLEFEGFRSSFLQIRGSIPLLWEQIVDLSYKPQLNIIDHEETPKVVERHFHDLLQRYGHVVAVDLTNKQGDEGLLSAAYAAEIQKLSSVRYVSFDFHHCCGGSNFDNIELLYDQIAEDFEKNGYFLIDTEEKIILEQRGVIRSNCIDCLDRTNVTQSYLARKSLDSQLQRLGALSSNECISMFTEDFEIFKTMWVEQGDEISLEYSGTHALKRDLVRYGKQTMTGLIKDGMSAISRYFLNNFQDGIRQACCRHYLTMK
;
A
#
# COMPACT_ATOMS: atom_id res chain seq x y z
N MET A 1 -26.33 12.25 22.87
CA MET A 1 -24.89 12.16 23.21
C MET A 1 -24.27 11.15 22.25
N PRO A 2 -23.31 11.53 21.40
CA PRO A 2 -22.93 10.74 20.24
C PRO A 2 -21.97 9.62 20.64
N ASN A 3 -22.39 8.38 20.39
CA ASN A 3 -21.53 7.20 20.44
C ASN A 3 -20.97 6.97 19.04
N TYR A 4 -19.75 7.45 18.79
CA TYR A 4 -18.96 7.01 17.65
C TYR A 4 -18.62 5.53 17.84
N VAL A 5 -19.26 4.66 17.08
CA VAL A 5 -18.95 3.23 17.06
C VAL A 5 -17.74 3.03 16.15
N CYS A 6 -16.56 3.09 16.76
CA CYS A 6 -15.31 2.58 16.23
C CYS A 6 -15.50 1.09 15.91
N PHE A 7 -15.41 0.73 14.62
CA PHE A 7 -15.61 -0.63 14.15
C PHE A 7 -14.47 -1.57 14.62
N SER A 8 -14.88 -2.66 15.29
CA SER A 8 -14.21 -3.97 15.44
C SER A 8 -13.05 -4.15 16.45
N ARG A 9 -13.44 -4.67 17.62
CA ARG A 9 -12.73 -5.11 18.83
C ARG A 9 -11.77 -6.33 18.73
N LYS A 10 -11.24 -6.71 17.56
CA LYS A 10 -10.36 -7.92 17.46
C LYS A 10 -8.86 -7.67 17.33
N TYR A 11 -8.43 -6.41 17.24
CA TYR A 11 -7.01 -6.06 17.16
C TYR A 11 -6.69 -5.01 18.22
N LYS A 12 -5.63 -5.24 19.01
CA LYS A 12 -4.97 -4.16 19.75
C LYS A 12 -4.16 -3.34 18.73
N TYR A 13 -4.80 -2.42 18.03
CA TYR A 13 -4.06 -1.32 17.44
C TYR A 13 -3.63 -0.39 18.57
N PHE A 14 -2.35 -0.02 18.60
CA PHE A 14 -1.90 0.97 19.56
C PHE A 14 -2.23 2.36 19.00
N PHE A 15 -3.00 3.14 19.75
CA PHE A 15 -2.96 4.59 19.66
C PHE A 15 -1.87 5.05 20.64
N LEU A 16 -0.62 5.05 20.20
CA LEU A 16 0.45 5.73 20.90
C LEU A 16 0.68 7.04 20.17
N ASN A 17 0.72 8.13 20.93
CA ASN A 17 1.00 9.50 20.51
C ASN A 17 2.40 9.71 19.86
N GLN A 18 2.95 8.70 19.17
CA GLN A 18 4.23 8.80 18.44
C GLN A 18 4.30 8.06 17.09
N ASP A 19 3.36 7.16 16.73
CA ASP A 19 3.51 6.33 15.51
C ASP A 19 2.23 6.30 14.64
N LEU A 20 1.57 7.45 14.47
CA LEU A 20 0.58 7.66 13.41
C LEU A 20 1.28 8.52 12.35
N SER A 21 1.53 7.95 11.17
CA SER A 21 1.74 8.79 9.99
C SER A 21 0.40 9.42 9.65
N PHE A 22 0.18 10.62 10.19
CA PHE A 22 -0.97 11.45 9.88
C PHE A 22 -0.46 12.63 9.08
N GLN A 23 -0.77 12.62 7.79
CA GLN A 23 -0.39 13.69 6.89
C GLN A 23 -1.65 14.28 6.27
N THR A 24 -1.70 15.59 6.17
CA THR A 24 -2.81 16.33 5.56
C THR A 24 -2.29 17.19 4.43
N GLY A 25 -2.91 17.08 3.27
CA GLY A 25 -2.66 17.93 2.11
C GLY A 25 -3.90 18.78 1.81
N HIS A 26 -3.69 20.05 1.49
CA HIS A 26 -4.74 20.96 1.06
C HIS A 26 -4.64 21.17 -0.44
N LEU A 27 -5.66 20.74 -1.17
CA LEU A 27 -5.76 20.87 -2.61
C LEU A 27 -6.62 22.09 -2.97
N LYS A 28 -6.32 22.74 -4.09
CA LYS A 28 -7.06 23.87 -4.66
C LYS A 28 -7.59 23.51 -6.04
N LEU A 29 -8.46 22.51 -6.08
CA LEU A 29 -9.02 21.97 -7.31
C LEU A 29 -9.94 22.99 -7.95
N LYS A 30 -9.48 23.66 -9.02
CA LYS A 30 -10.25 24.69 -9.75
C LYS A 30 -10.86 25.75 -8.81
N ASP A 31 -10.05 26.23 -7.86
CA ASP A 31 -10.44 27.19 -6.82
C ASP A 31 -11.38 26.65 -5.73
N SER A 32 -11.83 25.40 -5.80
CA SER A 32 -12.55 24.74 -4.70
C SER A 32 -11.55 24.05 -3.73
N PRO A 33 -11.57 24.38 -2.44
CA PRO A 33 -10.67 23.77 -1.47
C PRO A 33 -11.08 22.33 -1.17
N ALA A 34 -10.13 21.41 -1.25
CA ALA A 34 -10.28 20.03 -0.78
C ALA A 34 -9.19 19.72 0.25
N THR A 35 -9.49 18.89 1.23
CA THR A 35 -8.48 18.38 2.17
C THR A 35 -8.38 16.88 2.02
N ILE A 36 -7.16 16.40 1.80
CA ILE A 36 -6.84 14.98 1.80
C ILE A 36 -6.06 14.67 3.08
N ALA A 37 -6.32 13.51 3.68
CA ALA A 37 -5.51 13.01 4.78
C ALA A 37 -5.13 11.55 4.53
N LEU A 38 -3.93 11.17 4.93
CA LEU A 38 -3.44 9.80 4.85
C LEU A 38 -3.13 9.30 6.26
N ILE A 39 -3.68 8.14 6.60
CA ILE A 39 -3.54 7.51 7.92
C ILE A 39 -3.02 6.10 7.72
N SER A 40 -1.90 5.76 8.34
CA SER A 40 -1.41 4.37 8.36
C SER A 40 -1.42 3.79 9.77
N ARG A 41 -1.91 2.56 9.92
CA ARG A 41 -2.01 1.84 11.20
C ARG A 41 -1.35 0.48 11.11
N ARG A 42 -0.38 0.24 11.99
CA ARG A 42 0.35 -1.04 12.05
C ARG A 42 -0.26 -2.00 13.07
N CYS A 43 -0.45 -3.24 12.67
CA CYS A 43 -0.92 -4.32 13.54
C CYS A 43 0.17 -4.77 14.52
N THR A 44 -0.22 -4.95 15.79
CA THR A 44 0.69 -5.36 16.87
C THR A 44 0.73 -6.87 17.13
N ARG A 45 -0.13 -7.66 16.48
CA ARG A 45 -0.26 -9.12 16.75
C ARG A 45 1.01 -9.91 16.40
N ARG A 46 1.77 -9.44 15.41
CA ARG A 46 3.07 -10.01 15.00
C ARG A 46 4.12 -8.92 14.75
N LEU A 47 4.51 -8.19 15.80
CA LEU A 47 5.56 -7.16 15.74
C LEU A 47 6.95 -7.74 15.59
N GLY A 48 7.77 -7.22 14.67
CA GLY A 48 9.19 -7.54 14.56
C GLY A 48 9.86 -6.71 13.47
N THR A 49 11.18 -6.64 13.49
CA THR A 49 11.96 -5.94 12.47
C THR A 49 11.98 -6.75 11.16
N ARG A 50 12.13 -6.05 10.02
CA ARG A 50 11.99 -6.58 8.64
C ARG A 50 12.72 -7.90 8.36
N LEU A 51 13.87 -8.11 9.01
CA LEU A 51 14.71 -9.28 8.81
C LEU A 51 14.44 -10.41 9.81
N TRP A 52 13.79 -10.12 10.93
CA TRP A 52 13.60 -11.08 12.02
C TRP A 52 12.18 -11.64 12.10
N ARG A 53 11.19 -10.98 11.45
CA ARG A 53 9.82 -11.50 11.38
C ARG A 53 9.23 -11.34 9.99
N ARG A 54 9.00 -12.49 9.35
CA ARG A 54 8.33 -12.66 8.07
C ARG A 54 7.24 -13.73 8.21
N GLY A 55 6.38 -13.83 7.21
CA GLY A 55 5.29 -14.80 7.21
C GLY A 55 4.21 -14.53 8.25
N ALA A 56 3.33 -15.53 8.39
CA ALA A 56 2.32 -15.60 9.42
C ALA A 56 2.80 -16.36 10.66
N ASN A 57 2.12 -16.19 11.80
CA ASN A 57 2.19 -17.14 12.92
C ASN A 57 1.12 -18.25 12.76
N LEU A 58 1.10 -19.22 13.67
CA LEU A 58 0.09 -20.29 13.69
C LEU A 58 -1.36 -19.78 13.89
N GLU A 59 -1.52 -18.56 14.41
CA GLU A 59 -2.83 -17.91 14.59
C GLU A 59 -3.34 -17.23 13.30
N GLY A 60 -2.55 -17.17 12.23
CA GLY A 60 -2.91 -16.47 10.98
C GLY A 60 -2.55 -14.98 10.96
N ASP A 61 -1.77 -14.49 11.93
CA ASP A 61 -1.29 -13.11 11.95
C ASP A 61 -0.11 -12.93 11.02
N ALA A 62 -0.31 -12.27 9.89
CA ALA A 62 0.78 -11.87 9.01
C ALA A 62 1.66 -10.81 9.68
N ALA A 63 2.98 -10.97 9.56
CA ALA A 63 3.93 -9.94 9.96
C ALA A 63 3.72 -8.67 9.12
N ASN A 64 4.04 -7.52 9.72
CA ASN A 64 4.07 -6.23 9.01
C ASN A 64 2.73 -5.86 8.34
N PHE A 65 1.62 -6.26 8.97
CA PHE A 65 0.28 -5.91 8.51
C PHE A 65 -0.01 -4.44 8.81
N ILE A 66 -0.37 -3.69 7.77
CA ILE A 66 -0.67 -2.26 7.83
C ILE A 66 -1.98 -1.99 7.10
N GLU A 67 -2.84 -1.21 7.74
CA GLU A 67 -3.98 -0.54 7.14
C GLU A 67 -3.55 0.86 6.71
N THR A 68 -3.85 1.23 5.47
CA THR A 68 -3.64 2.59 4.96
C THR A 68 -4.99 3.13 4.53
N GLU A 69 -5.41 4.25 5.14
CA GLU A 69 -6.69 4.89 4.90
C GLU A 69 -6.47 6.29 4.35
N GLN A 70 -7.05 6.56 3.18
CA GLN A 70 -7.08 7.89 2.58
C GLN A 70 -8.44 8.53 2.84
N LEU A 71 -8.43 9.67 3.50
CA LEU A 71 -9.60 10.50 3.72
C LEU A 71 -9.61 11.66 2.72
N LEU A 72 -10.79 12.05 2.29
CA LEU A 72 -11.03 13.26 1.50
C LEU A 72 -12.21 14.01 2.13
N GLU A 73 -12.04 15.31 2.32
CA GLU A 73 -13.09 16.26 2.66
C GLU A 73 -13.19 17.31 1.56
N PHE A 74 -14.38 17.46 0.99
CA PHE A 74 -14.67 18.40 -0.09
C PHE A 74 -16.10 18.90 0.03
N GLU A 75 -16.28 20.22 0.11
CA GLU A 75 -17.60 20.87 0.21
C GLU A 75 -18.52 20.26 1.30
N GLY A 76 -17.93 19.80 2.41
CA GLY A 76 -18.63 19.18 3.53
C GLY A 76 -18.96 17.69 3.35
N PHE A 77 -18.73 17.12 2.17
CA PHE A 77 -18.71 15.67 1.97
C PHE A 77 -17.42 15.09 2.53
N ARG A 78 -17.50 13.88 3.08
CA ARG A 78 -16.32 13.14 3.56
C ARG A 78 -16.32 11.74 3.00
N SER A 79 -15.18 11.31 2.46
CA SER A 79 -14.98 9.94 2.02
C SER A 79 -13.76 9.31 2.64
N SER A 80 -13.80 7.98 2.78
CA SER A 80 -12.68 7.16 3.24
C SER A 80 -12.45 6.00 2.28
N PHE A 81 -11.20 5.79 1.91
CA PHE A 81 -10.75 4.65 1.12
C PHE A 81 -9.66 3.88 1.85
N LEU A 82 -9.95 2.62 2.16
CA LEU A 82 -9.06 1.74 2.92
C LEU A 82 -8.38 0.70 2.04
N GLN A 83 -7.07 0.51 2.24
CA GLN A 83 -6.30 -0.58 1.66
C GLN A 83 -5.45 -1.25 2.73
N ILE A 84 -5.07 -2.50 2.50
CA ILE A 84 -4.23 -3.24 3.44
C ILE A 84 -2.98 -3.80 2.76
N ARG A 85 -1.90 -3.92 3.52
CA ARG A 85 -0.69 -4.61 3.09
C ARG A 85 -0.12 -5.47 4.20
N GLY A 86 0.67 -6.46 3.83
CA GLY A 86 1.33 -7.34 4.81
C GLY A 86 2.25 -8.35 4.16
N SER A 87 2.97 -9.10 4.99
CA SER A 87 3.78 -10.23 4.53
C SER A 87 2.90 -11.32 3.91
N ILE A 88 3.48 -12.16 3.06
CA ILE A 88 2.81 -13.36 2.53
C ILE A 88 2.42 -14.25 3.72
N PRO A 89 1.14 -14.65 3.85
CA PRO A 89 0.61 -15.28 5.06
C PRO A 89 0.92 -16.79 5.12
N LEU A 90 2.15 -17.17 4.78
CA LEU A 90 2.69 -18.52 4.91
C LEU A 90 3.61 -18.61 6.11
N LEU A 91 3.92 -19.84 6.55
CA LEU A 91 4.99 -20.08 7.52
C LEU A 91 6.33 -20.07 6.78
N TRP A 92 7.03 -18.94 6.83
CA TRP A 92 8.33 -18.78 6.19
C TRP A 92 9.19 -17.78 6.95
N GLU A 93 10.50 -17.95 6.78
CA GLU A 93 11.51 -17.13 7.40
C GLU A 93 12.60 -16.78 6.40
N GLN A 94 13.34 -15.73 6.72
CA GLN A 94 14.56 -15.38 6.00
C GLN A 94 15.65 -15.28 7.05
N ILE A 95 16.49 -16.31 7.12
CA ILE A 95 17.50 -16.41 8.16
C ILE A 95 18.60 -15.41 7.83
N VAL A 96 18.78 -14.41 8.70
CA VAL A 96 19.81 -13.38 8.52
C VAL A 96 21.18 -14.01 8.71
N ASP A 97 21.96 -14.07 7.64
CA ASP A 97 23.37 -14.43 7.64
C ASP A 97 24.23 -13.23 7.19
N LEU A 98 25.55 -13.41 7.09
CA LEU A 98 26.47 -12.38 6.57
C LEU A 98 26.36 -12.21 5.04
N SER A 99 25.42 -12.91 4.38
CA SER A 99 25.27 -12.88 2.93
C SER A 99 24.55 -11.61 2.48
N TYR A 100 24.86 -11.15 1.27
CA TYR A 100 24.23 -9.97 0.67
C TYR A 100 22.71 -10.14 0.48
N LYS A 101 22.25 -11.38 0.25
CA LYS A 101 20.84 -11.75 0.19
C LYS A 101 20.63 -13.04 1.00
N PRO A 102 20.07 -12.96 2.22
CA PRO A 102 19.82 -14.14 3.03
C PRO A 102 18.76 -15.05 2.38
N GLN A 103 18.95 -16.36 2.51
CA GLN A 103 18.08 -17.34 1.86
C GLN A 103 16.68 -17.37 2.48
N LEU A 104 15.69 -17.57 1.61
CA LEU A 104 14.30 -17.76 2.01
C LEU A 104 14.06 -19.23 2.33
N ASN A 105 13.50 -19.49 3.51
CA ASN A 105 13.13 -20.83 3.95
C ASN A 105 11.61 -20.91 4.16
N ILE A 106 10.94 -21.75 3.37
CA ILE A 106 9.51 -22.05 3.55
C ILE A 106 9.43 -23.22 4.54
N ILE A 107 8.74 -23.00 5.65
CA ILE A 107 8.60 -24.01 6.70
C ILE A 107 7.46 -24.93 6.28
N ASP A 108 7.81 -26.14 5.85
CA ASP A 108 6.81 -27.17 5.60
C ASP A 108 6.21 -27.63 6.93
N HIS A 109 4.91 -27.38 7.10
CA HIS A 109 4.19 -27.60 8.33
C HIS A 109 2.74 -27.93 8.03
N GLU A 110 2.21 -28.96 8.67
CA GLU A 110 0.86 -29.50 8.38
C GLU A 110 -0.26 -28.47 8.58
N GLU A 111 -0.07 -27.52 9.50
CA GLU A 111 -1.02 -26.44 9.78
C GLU A 111 -0.97 -25.27 8.78
N THR A 112 -0.02 -25.21 7.84
CA THR A 112 0.13 -24.08 6.88
C THR A 112 -1.19 -23.76 6.15
N PRO A 113 -1.96 -24.74 5.62
CA PRO A 113 -3.25 -24.44 4.99
C PRO A 113 -4.24 -23.78 5.94
N LYS A 114 -4.30 -24.23 7.20
CA LYS A 114 -5.17 -23.66 8.25
C LYS A 114 -4.74 -22.25 8.64
N VAL A 115 -3.44 -21.96 8.62
CA VAL A 115 -2.91 -20.61 8.89
C VAL A 115 -3.39 -19.63 7.82
N VAL A 116 -3.30 -20.01 6.54
CA VAL A 116 -3.76 -19.19 5.41
C VAL A 116 -5.28 -19.00 5.48
N GLU A 117 -6.03 -20.07 5.76
CA GLU A 117 -7.48 -20.02 5.94
C GLU A 117 -7.89 -19.08 7.08
N ARG A 118 -7.27 -19.20 8.27
CA ARG A 118 -7.52 -18.32 9.42
C ARG A 118 -7.23 -16.86 9.08
N HIS A 119 -6.10 -16.59 8.40
CA HIS A 119 -5.74 -15.24 7.97
C HIS A 119 -6.83 -14.61 7.11
N PHE A 120 -7.24 -15.30 6.04
CA PHE A 120 -8.24 -14.75 5.12
C PHE A 120 -9.65 -14.75 5.69
N HIS A 121 -10.00 -15.70 6.56
CA HIS A 121 -11.26 -15.68 7.27
C HIS A 121 -11.41 -14.42 8.13
N ASP A 122 -10.36 -14.02 8.86
CA ASP A 122 -10.35 -12.80 9.66
C ASP A 122 -10.46 -11.54 8.77
N LEU A 123 -9.78 -11.52 7.62
CA LEU A 123 -9.90 -10.40 6.66
C LEU A 123 -11.30 -10.30 6.05
N LEU A 124 -11.90 -11.42 5.63
CA LEU A 124 -13.23 -11.46 5.05
C LEU A 124 -14.29 -11.02 6.07
N GLN A 125 -14.16 -11.42 7.34
CA GLN A 125 -15.05 -10.97 8.42
C GLN A 125 -14.96 -9.46 8.66
N ARG A 126 -13.78 -8.87 8.52
CA ARG A 126 -13.57 -7.45 8.82
C ARG A 126 -13.93 -6.55 7.65
N TYR A 127 -13.50 -6.91 6.46
CA TYR A 127 -13.52 -6.01 5.30
C TYR A 127 -14.53 -6.43 4.23
N GLY A 128 -15.16 -7.59 4.37
CA GLY A 128 -16.00 -8.14 3.31
C GLY A 128 -15.14 -8.77 2.21
N HIS A 129 -15.28 -8.30 0.97
CA HIS A 129 -14.56 -8.85 -0.16
C HIS A 129 -13.04 -8.57 -0.07
N VAL A 130 -12.20 -9.54 -0.46
CA VAL A 130 -10.73 -9.40 -0.40
C VAL A 130 -10.11 -9.81 -1.72
N VAL A 131 -9.35 -8.88 -2.30
CA VAL A 131 -8.48 -9.13 -3.46
C VAL A 131 -7.04 -9.17 -2.99
N ALA A 132 -6.40 -10.33 -3.04
CA ALA A 132 -4.99 -10.49 -2.71
C ALA A 132 -4.12 -10.28 -3.96
N VAL A 133 -3.32 -9.23 -3.95
CA VAL A 133 -2.38 -8.87 -5.02
C VAL A 133 -0.96 -9.22 -4.58
N ASP A 134 -0.37 -10.19 -5.27
CA ASP A 134 1.01 -10.61 -5.07
C ASP A 134 1.95 -9.92 -6.07
N LEU A 135 2.88 -9.11 -5.55
CA LEU A 135 3.84 -8.30 -6.30
C LEU A 135 5.26 -8.89 -6.31
N THR A 136 5.42 -10.15 -5.89
CA THR A 136 6.72 -10.84 -5.89
C THR A 136 7.22 -11.12 -7.30
N ASN A 137 8.54 -11.22 -7.41
CA ASN A 137 9.18 -11.63 -8.65
C ASN A 137 8.91 -13.12 -8.89
N LYS A 138 8.65 -13.51 -10.14
CA LYS A 138 8.36 -14.92 -10.47
C LYS A 138 9.62 -15.78 -10.60
N GLN A 139 10.80 -15.21 -10.36
CA GLN A 139 12.09 -15.88 -10.49
C GLN A 139 12.80 -16.04 -9.14
N GLY A 140 13.62 -17.09 -9.02
CA GLY A 140 14.40 -17.41 -7.83
C GLY A 140 13.53 -17.71 -6.60
N ASP A 141 14.09 -17.44 -5.42
CA ASP A 141 13.43 -17.71 -4.13
C ASP A 141 12.08 -17.00 -3.96
N GLU A 142 11.92 -15.81 -4.56
CA GLU A 142 10.64 -15.10 -4.54
C GLU A 142 9.56 -15.86 -5.31
N GLY A 143 9.94 -16.45 -6.45
CA GLY A 143 9.04 -17.25 -7.28
C GLY A 143 8.58 -18.52 -6.58
N LEU A 144 9.47 -19.17 -5.82
CA LEU A 144 9.11 -20.35 -5.02
C LEU A 144 8.09 -20.00 -3.93
N LEU A 145 8.28 -18.88 -3.22
CA LEU A 145 7.31 -18.44 -2.21
C LEU A 145 5.98 -18.01 -2.85
N SER A 146 6.02 -17.31 -3.97
CA SER A 146 4.82 -16.93 -4.73
C SER A 146 4.03 -18.15 -5.19
N ALA A 147 4.72 -19.19 -5.69
CA ALA A 147 4.09 -20.43 -6.11
C ALA A 147 3.46 -21.19 -4.93
N ALA A 148 4.16 -21.28 -3.79
CA ALA A 148 3.62 -21.87 -2.57
C ALA A 148 2.37 -21.10 -2.08
N TYR A 149 2.41 -19.77 -2.15
CA TYR A 149 1.28 -18.94 -1.73
C TYR A 149 0.09 -19.09 -2.67
N ALA A 150 0.33 -19.09 -3.98
CA ALA A 150 -0.68 -19.36 -4.99
C ALA A 150 -1.36 -20.71 -4.78
N ALA A 151 -0.59 -21.75 -4.46
CA ALA A 151 -1.12 -23.10 -4.22
C ALA A 151 -2.07 -23.14 -3.00
N GLU A 152 -1.77 -22.40 -1.92
CA GLU A 152 -2.63 -22.35 -0.75
C GLU A 152 -3.86 -21.45 -0.95
N ILE A 153 -3.70 -20.26 -1.53
CA ILE A 153 -4.82 -19.33 -1.71
C ILE A 153 -5.83 -19.80 -2.76
N GLN A 154 -5.41 -20.57 -3.77
CA GLN A 154 -6.31 -21.17 -4.75
C GLN A 154 -7.29 -22.17 -4.13
N LYS A 155 -6.98 -22.72 -2.94
CA LYS A 155 -7.90 -23.58 -2.18
C LYS A 155 -9.05 -22.77 -1.55
N LEU A 156 -8.90 -21.44 -1.43
CA LEU A 156 -9.90 -20.54 -0.87
C LEU A 156 -10.75 -19.92 -2.00
N SER A 157 -11.96 -20.42 -2.21
CA SER A 157 -12.88 -19.89 -3.23
C SER A 157 -13.38 -18.48 -2.95
N SER A 158 -13.29 -18.02 -1.70
CA SER A 158 -13.86 -16.74 -1.25
C SER A 158 -12.90 -15.55 -1.44
N VAL A 159 -11.69 -15.77 -1.95
CA VAL A 159 -10.66 -14.73 -2.08
C VAL A 159 -10.17 -14.67 -3.52
N ARG A 160 -10.15 -13.47 -4.11
CA ARG A 160 -9.60 -13.24 -5.44
C ARG A 160 -8.08 -13.09 -5.37
N TYR A 161 -7.32 -13.97 -6.03
CA TYR A 161 -5.85 -13.91 -6.07
C TYR A 161 -5.30 -13.43 -7.42
N VAL A 162 -4.44 -12.41 -7.41
CA VAL A 162 -3.80 -11.84 -8.60
C VAL A 162 -2.29 -11.82 -8.40
N SER A 163 -1.55 -12.49 -9.29
CA SER A 163 -0.08 -12.51 -9.28
C SER A 163 0.47 -11.63 -10.38
N PHE A 164 1.19 -10.57 -10.01
CA PHE A 164 1.73 -9.56 -10.91
C PHE A 164 3.24 -9.43 -10.69
N ASP A 165 4.03 -9.77 -11.72
CA ASP A 165 5.49 -9.66 -11.64
C ASP A 165 5.90 -8.19 -11.79
N PHE A 166 6.02 -7.51 -10.65
CA PHE A 166 6.26 -6.09 -10.63
C PHE A 166 7.68 -5.73 -11.14
N HIS A 167 8.70 -6.57 -10.94
CA HIS A 167 10.05 -6.29 -11.48
C HIS A 167 10.10 -6.41 -12.99
N HIS A 168 9.46 -7.44 -13.54
CA HIS A 168 9.43 -7.62 -14.98
C HIS A 168 8.56 -6.56 -15.67
N CYS A 169 7.38 -6.28 -15.11
CA CYS A 169 6.42 -5.36 -15.72
C CYS A 169 6.79 -3.89 -15.48
N CYS A 170 7.25 -3.53 -14.29
CA CYS A 170 7.53 -2.13 -13.94
C CYS A 170 9.04 -1.85 -13.80
N GLY A 171 9.90 -2.76 -14.24
CA GLY A 171 11.34 -2.54 -14.33
C GLY A 171 11.71 -1.50 -15.37
N GLY A 172 12.78 -0.74 -15.13
CA GLY A 172 13.36 0.18 -16.13
C GLY A 172 12.50 1.40 -16.48
N SER A 173 11.75 1.96 -15.53
CA SER A 173 10.97 3.21 -15.68
C SER A 173 9.61 3.10 -16.41
N ASN A 174 9.12 1.88 -16.71
CA ASN A 174 7.82 1.67 -17.38
C ASN A 174 6.66 1.48 -16.40
N PHE A 175 6.26 2.56 -15.74
CA PHE A 175 5.19 2.56 -14.73
C PHE A 175 3.78 2.55 -15.27
N ASP A 176 3.59 2.88 -16.55
CA ASP A 176 2.33 2.70 -17.25
C ASP A 176 1.83 1.24 -17.14
N ASN A 177 2.75 0.28 -16.96
CA ASN A 177 2.40 -1.12 -16.79
C ASN A 177 1.68 -1.43 -15.46
N ILE A 178 1.62 -0.51 -14.50
CA ILE A 178 0.75 -0.69 -13.32
C ILE A 178 -0.74 -0.56 -13.70
N GLU A 179 -1.04 0.11 -14.81
CA GLU A 179 -2.38 0.10 -15.38
C GLU A 179 -2.78 -1.31 -15.81
N LEU A 180 -1.84 -2.14 -16.29
CA LEU A 180 -2.11 -3.55 -16.59
C LEU A 180 -2.49 -4.36 -15.34
N LEU A 181 -1.97 -3.99 -14.17
CA LEU A 181 -2.42 -4.56 -12.91
C LEU A 181 -3.83 -4.07 -12.60
N TYR A 182 -4.07 -2.76 -12.69
CA TYR A 182 -5.38 -2.17 -12.44
C TYR A 182 -6.46 -2.78 -13.33
N ASP A 183 -6.21 -2.94 -14.63
CA ASP A 183 -7.15 -3.52 -15.58
C ASP A 183 -7.58 -4.94 -15.19
N GLN A 184 -6.70 -5.72 -14.55
CA GLN A 184 -7.03 -7.06 -14.04
C GLN A 184 -7.91 -7.06 -12.80
N ILE A 185 -7.93 -5.96 -12.04
CA ILE A 185 -8.67 -5.82 -10.77
C ILE A 185 -9.72 -4.71 -10.82
N ALA A 186 -9.93 -4.04 -11.94
CA ALA A 186 -10.77 -2.85 -12.05
C ALA A 186 -12.22 -3.15 -11.63
N GLU A 187 -12.76 -4.27 -12.09
CA GLU A 187 -14.11 -4.71 -11.70
C GLU A 187 -14.22 -4.97 -10.19
N ASP A 188 -13.21 -5.61 -9.60
CA ASP A 188 -13.17 -5.85 -8.16
C ASP A 188 -12.98 -4.55 -7.36
N PHE A 189 -12.17 -3.63 -7.87
CA PHE A 189 -11.91 -2.31 -7.28
C PHE A 189 -13.20 -1.47 -7.23
N GLU A 190 -13.95 -1.42 -8.32
CA GLU A 190 -15.24 -0.72 -8.39
C GLU A 190 -16.28 -1.36 -7.47
N LYS A 191 -16.34 -2.69 -7.40
CA LYS A 191 -17.23 -3.43 -6.48
C LYS A 191 -16.90 -3.18 -5.02
N ASN A 192 -15.61 -3.10 -4.69
CA ASN A 192 -15.14 -2.81 -3.33
C ASN A 192 -15.55 -1.39 -2.90
N GLY A 193 -15.46 -0.42 -3.82
CA GLY A 193 -15.87 0.95 -3.60
C GLY A 193 -15.11 1.66 -2.47
N TYR A 194 -15.70 2.73 -1.97
CA TYR A 194 -15.19 3.54 -0.88
C TYR A 194 -16.34 4.02 0.00
N PHE A 195 -16.04 4.44 1.23
CA PHE A 195 -17.01 5.03 2.13
C PHE A 195 -17.26 6.50 1.77
N LEU A 196 -18.52 6.95 1.78
CA LEU A 196 -18.90 8.33 1.51
C LEU A 196 -20.09 8.74 2.38
N ILE A 197 -19.95 9.89 3.04
CA ILE A 197 -21.04 10.58 3.77
C ILE A 197 -21.28 11.97 3.18
N ASP A 198 -22.53 12.40 3.22
CA ASP A 198 -22.93 13.75 2.85
C ASP A 198 -22.75 14.76 3.99
N THR A 199 -23.14 16.00 3.71
CA THR A 199 -23.10 17.13 4.63
C THR A 199 -24.03 16.97 5.85
N GLU A 200 -25.00 16.06 5.79
CA GLU A 200 -25.93 15.72 6.87
C GLU A 200 -25.51 14.45 7.64
N GLU A 201 -24.27 13.99 7.43
CA GLU A 201 -23.71 12.76 8.01
C GLU A 201 -24.44 11.46 7.59
N LYS A 202 -25.22 11.52 6.50
CA LYS A 202 -25.89 10.33 5.97
C LYS A 202 -24.91 9.52 5.12
N ILE A 203 -24.87 8.22 5.38
CA ILE A 203 -24.07 7.28 4.60
C ILE A 203 -24.66 7.15 3.20
N ILE A 204 -23.89 7.57 2.19
CA ILE A 204 -24.22 7.41 0.77
C ILE A 204 -23.64 6.09 0.25
N LEU A 205 -22.38 5.79 0.60
CA LEU A 205 -21.67 4.59 0.18
C LEU A 205 -20.91 3.97 1.34
N GLU A 206 -20.82 2.64 1.32
CA GLU A 206 -19.98 1.85 2.21
C GLU A 206 -18.95 1.10 1.38
N GLN A 207 -17.72 1.04 1.87
CA GLN A 207 -16.69 0.19 1.30
C GLN A 207 -16.99 -1.28 1.65
N ARG A 208 -17.12 -2.13 0.62
CA ARG A 208 -17.54 -3.54 0.74
C ARG A 208 -16.39 -4.55 0.62
N GLY A 209 -15.19 -4.06 0.36
CA GLY A 209 -14.01 -4.88 0.21
C GLY A 209 -12.71 -4.10 0.20
N VAL A 210 -11.59 -4.82 0.24
CA VAL A 210 -10.25 -4.26 0.28
C VAL A 210 -9.32 -4.98 -0.68
N ILE A 211 -8.31 -4.23 -1.14
CA ILE A 211 -7.15 -4.81 -1.82
C ILE A 211 -6.05 -5.02 -0.79
N ARG A 212 -5.54 -6.25 -0.76
CA ARG A 212 -4.41 -6.67 0.04
C ARG A 212 -3.18 -6.83 -0.85
N SER A 213 -2.26 -5.87 -0.81
CA SER A 213 -0.98 -5.99 -1.52
C SER A 213 0.07 -6.68 -0.66
N ASN A 214 0.79 -7.66 -1.21
CA ASN A 214 1.95 -8.25 -0.56
C ASN A 214 3.20 -8.20 -1.44
N CYS A 215 4.36 -8.17 -0.79
CA CYS A 215 5.67 -8.31 -1.40
C CYS A 215 6.64 -8.97 -0.39
N ILE A 216 7.67 -9.65 -0.89
CA ILE A 216 8.77 -10.18 -0.05
C ILE A 216 9.62 -9.05 0.50
N ASP A 217 10.05 -8.14 -0.37
CA ASP A 217 10.99 -7.07 -0.02
C ASP A 217 10.64 -5.80 -0.77
N CYS A 218 10.92 -4.68 -0.12
CA CYS A 218 10.65 -3.28 -0.45
C CYS A 218 9.18 -2.86 -0.29
N LEU A 219 9.01 -2.02 0.74
CA LEU A 219 7.89 -1.12 0.93
C LEU A 219 7.51 -0.43 -0.38
N ASP A 220 8.51 -0.11 -1.21
CA ASP A 220 8.44 0.59 -2.49
C ASP A 220 7.39 0.00 -3.44
N ARG A 221 7.41 -1.32 -3.73
CA ARG A 221 6.42 -1.94 -4.65
C ARG A 221 4.99 -1.82 -4.14
N THR A 222 4.81 -2.09 -2.85
CA THR A 222 3.49 -2.00 -2.21
C THR A 222 3.03 -0.55 -2.10
N ASN A 223 3.95 0.40 -1.86
CA ASN A 223 3.63 1.82 -1.73
C ASN A 223 3.20 2.41 -3.07
N VAL A 224 3.93 2.09 -4.14
CA VAL A 224 3.59 2.48 -5.51
C VAL A 224 2.22 1.94 -5.89
N THR A 225 1.97 0.65 -5.65
CA THR A 225 0.66 0.04 -5.93
C THR A 225 -0.46 0.68 -5.13
N GLN A 226 -0.29 0.84 -3.81
CA GLN A 226 -1.30 1.48 -2.96
C GLN A 226 -1.57 2.93 -3.37
N SER A 227 -0.54 3.72 -3.67
CA SER A 227 -0.69 5.10 -4.12
C SER A 227 -1.42 5.22 -5.46
N TYR A 228 -1.20 4.28 -6.39
CA TYR A 228 -1.85 4.28 -7.68
C TYR A 228 -3.34 3.97 -7.54
N LEU A 229 -3.67 2.97 -6.72
CA LEU A 229 -5.05 2.63 -6.39
C LEU A 229 -5.75 3.76 -5.64
N ALA A 230 -5.05 4.42 -4.72
CA ALA A 230 -5.59 5.54 -3.97
C ALA A 230 -5.83 6.77 -4.86
N ARG A 231 -4.97 7.00 -5.85
CA ARG A 231 -5.18 8.00 -6.91
C ARG A 231 -6.44 7.69 -7.72
N LYS A 232 -6.63 6.45 -8.18
CA LYS A 232 -7.84 6.04 -8.92
C LYS A 232 -9.10 6.21 -8.06
N SER A 233 -9.03 5.91 -6.76
CA SER A 233 -10.13 6.19 -5.82
C SER A 233 -10.39 7.69 -5.67
N LEU A 234 -9.34 8.51 -5.54
CA LEU A 234 -9.44 9.95 -5.42
C LEU A 234 -10.09 10.57 -6.66
N ASP A 235 -9.67 10.15 -7.84
CA ASP A 235 -10.26 10.56 -9.11
C ASP A 235 -11.77 10.25 -9.12
N SER A 236 -12.16 9.03 -8.76
CA SER A 236 -13.57 8.62 -8.68
C SER A 236 -14.37 9.41 -7.64
N GLN A 237 -13.77 9.74 -6.49
CA GLN A 237 -14.39 10.55 -5.44
C GLN A 237 -14.63 11.98 -5.92
N LEU A 238 -13.60 12.63 -6.46
CA LEU A 238 -13.68 14.00 -6.94
C LEU A 238 -14.61 14.15 -8.15
N GLN A 239 -14.64 13.17 -9.04
CA GLN A 239 -15.58 13.12 -10.16
C GLN A 239 -17.02 12.97 -9.68
N ARG A 240 -17.27 12.11 -8.69
CA ARG A 240 -18.61 11.93 -8.11
C ARG A 240 -19.11 13.18 -7.39
N LEU A 241 -18.21 13.90 -6.73
CA LEU A 241 -18.53 15.14 -6.02
C LEU A 241 -18.57 16.37 -6.96
N GLY A 242 -18.29 16.21 -8.25
CA GLY A 242 -18.35 17.28 -9.24
C GLY A 242 -17.15 18.23 -9.25
N ALA A 243 -16.11 17.95 -8.46
CA ALA A 243 -14.86 18.72 -8.47
C ALA A 243 -14.10 18.53 -9.79
N LEU A 244 -14.17 17.32 -10.36
CA LEU A 244 -13.59 16.95 -11.65
C LEU A 244 -14.68 16.47 -12.61
N SER A 245 -14.52 16.74 -13.90
CA SER A 245 -15.34 16.10 -14.94
C SER A 245 -14.92 14.65 -15.16
N SER A 246 -15.76 13.84 -15.82
CA SER A 246 -15.51 12.41 -16.05
C SER A 246 -14.21 12.11 -16.81
N ASN A 247 -13.69 13.07 -17.57
CA ASN A 247 -12.47 12.94 -18.36
C ASN A 247 -11.24 13.54 -17.66
N GLU A 248 -11.43 14.21 -16.53
CA GLU A 248 -10.36 14.82 -15.76
C GLU A 248 -9.91 13.89 -14.64
N CYS A 249 -8.62 13.97 -14.32
CA CYS A 249 -8.00 13.27 -13.21
C CYS A 249 -7.06 14.21 -12.47
N ILE A 250 -6.78 13.90 -11.20
CA ILE A 250 -5.93 14.73 -10.33
C ILE A 250 -4.56 14.98 -10.94
N SER A 251 -4.04 14.02 -11.72
CA SER A 251 -2.74 14.16 -12.40
C SER A 251 -2.70 15.25 -13.47
N MET A 252 -3.84 15.79 -13.91
CA MET A 252 -3.90 16.97 -14.79
C MET A 252 -3.64 18.28 -14.02
N PHE A 253 -3.77 18.28 -12.69
CA PHE A 253 -3.57 19.43 -11.81
C PHE A 253 -2.20 19.31 -11.15
N THR A 254 -1.17 19.81 -11.80
CA THR A 254 0.23 19.60 -11.39
C THR A 254 0.49 19.93 -9.93
N GLU A 255 0.04 21.10 -9.44
CA GLU A 255 0.30 21.53 -8.07
C GLU A 255 -0.36 20.60 -7.04
N ASP A 256 -1.65 20.30 -7.22
CA ASP A 256 -2.41 19.39 -6.35
C ASP A 256 -1.86 17.96 -6.40
N PHE A 257 -1.43 17.51 -7.58
CA PHE A 257 -0.84 16.20 -7.75
C PHE A 257 0.53 16.08 -7.10
N GLU A 258 1.35 17.14 -7.10
CA GLU A 258 2.60 17.15 -6.33
C GLU A 258 2.35 17.03 -4.83
N ILE A 259 1.30 17.64 -4.29
CA ILE A 259 0.91 17.49 -2.88
C ILE A 259 0.56 16.03 -2.59
N PHE A 260 -0.30 15.42 -3.43
CA PHE A 260 -0.66 14.01 -3.29
C PHE A 260 0.58 13.09 -3.34
N LYS A 261 1.47 13.30 -4.32
CA LYS A 261 2.71 12.51 -4.44
C LYS A 261 3.61 12.66 -3.22
N THR A 262 3.78 13.89 -2.73
CA THR A 262 4.61 14.18 -1.56
C THR A 262 4.11 13.42 -0.33
N MET A 263 2.80 13.43 -0.09
CA MET A 263 2.22 12.67 1.02
C MET A 263 2.48 11.16 0.92
N TRP A 264 2.33 10.56 -0.26
CA TRP A 264 2.62 9.13 -0.43
C TRP A 264 4.11 8.79 -0.32
N VAL A 265 4.99 9.71 -0.70
CA VAL A 265 6.44 9.56 -0.52
C VAL A 265 6.78 9.62 0.97
N GLU A 266 6.31 10.64 1.69
CA GLU A 266 6.58 10.80 3.12
C GLU A 266 6.00 9.64 3.95
N GLN A 267 4.78 9.17 3.63
CA GLN A 267 4.19 7.99 4.27
C GLN A 267 5.01 6.71 4.00
N GLY A 268 5.56 6.57 2.79
CA GLY A 268 6.51 5.51 2.47
C GLY A 268 7.78 5.61 3.33
N ASP A 269 8.36 6.79 3.46
CA ASP A 269 9.55 7.01 4.27
C ASP A 269 9.30 6.70 5.75
N GLU A 270 8.20 7.18 6.33
CA GLU A 270 7.85 6.92 7.74
C GLU A 270 7.70 5.43 8.03
N ILE A 271 6.97 4.71 7.17
CA ILE A 271 6.79 3.28 7.38
C ILE A 271 8.12 2.53 7.15
N SER A 272 8.98 2.99 6.24
CA SER A 272 10.32 2.42 6.06
C SER A 272 11.19 2.57 7.30
N LEU A 273 11.13 3.72 7.99
CA LEU A 273 11.85 3.96 9.25
C LEU A 273 11.42 2.97 10.34
N GLU A 274 10.12 2.69 10.45
CA GLU A 274 9.60 1.69 11.40
C GLU A 274 10.02 0.25 11.07
N TYR A 275 10.16 -0.08 9.78
CA TYR A 275 10.56 -1.41 9.34
C TYR A 275 12.06 -1.66 9.54
N SER A 276 12.88 -0.62 9.37
CA SER A 276 14.34 -0.66 9.42
C SER A 276 14.93 -0.27 10.78
N GLY A 277 14.14 0.34 11.69
CA GLY A 277 14.54 0.61 13.08
C GLY A 277 15.47 1.81 13.28
N THR A 278 15.32 2.89 12.50
CA THR A 278 16.30 3.99 12.44
C THR A 278 16.13 5.11 13.49
N HIS A 279 15.46 4.85 14.62
CA HIS A 279 15.67 5.64 15.85
C HIS A 279 16.79 5.07 16.74
N ALA A 280 17.00 3.75 16.74
CA ALA A 280 18.05 3.10 17.54
C ALA A 280 19.43 3.27 16.91
N LEU A 281 19.55 3.04 15.59
CA LEU A 281 20.79 3.25 14.83
C LEU A 281 21.31 4.69 14.92
N LYS A 282 20.42 5.71 14.96
CA LYS A 282 20.81 7.11 15.18
C LYS A 282 21.36 7.37 16.60
N ARG A 283 20.84 6.71 17.64
CA ARG A 283 21.37 6.83 19.01
C ARG A 283 22.72 6.12 19.16
N ASP A 284 22.89 4.97 18.52
CA ASP A 284 24.14 4.21 18.59
C ASP A 284 25.24 4.78 17.68
N LEU A 285 24.91 5.40 16.53
CA LEU A 285 25.87 6.13 15.69
C LEU A 285 26.45 7.37 16.37
N VAL A 286 25.66 8.05 17.22
CA VAL A 286 26.13 9.21 17.98
C VAL A 286 27.02 8.78 19.16
N ARG A 287 26.89 7.53 19.62
CA ARG A 287 27.73 6.95 20.68
C ARG A 287 29.05 6.35 20.17
N TYR A 288 29.06 5.79 18.96
CA TYR A 288 30.25 5.17 18.35
C TYR A 288 30.50 5.78 16.96
N GLY A 289 31.13 6.96 16.95
CA GLY A 289 31.41 7.70 15.71
C GLY A 289 32.26 6.91 14.70
N LYS A 290 31.61 6.37 13.66
CA LYS A 290 32.23 6.04 12.36
C LYS A 290 31.24 6.34 11.23
N GLN A 291 31.55 7.39 10.47
CA GLN A 291 30.76 7.97 9.38
C GLN A 291 30.81 7.16 8.07
N THR A 292 30.30 5.93 8.02
CA THR A 292 30.33 5.16 6.75
C THR A 292 29.08 4.36 6.40
N MET A 293 27.95 4.60 7.08
CA MET A 293 26.67 3.94 6.78
C MET A 293 25.52 4.93 6.50
N THR A 294 25.79 6.24 6.46
CA THR A 294 24.80 7.28 6.14
C THR A 294 24.42 7.30 4.65
N GLY A 295 25.28 6.78 3.76
CA GLY A 295 25.03 6.75 2.31
C GLY A 295 23.96 5.73 1.90
N LEU A 296 24.09 4.48 2.36
CA LEU A 296 23.20 3.37 1.96
C LEU A 296 21.73 3.54 2.41
N ILE A 297 21.50 4.16 3.58
CA ILE A 297 20.13 4.42 4.08
C ILE A 297 19.53 5.62 3.34
N LYS A 298 20.34 6.65 3.04
CA LYS A 298 19.92 7.81 2.24
C LYS A 298 19.62 7.42 0.79
N ASP A 299 20.30 6.41 0.26
CA ASP A 299 20.05 5.87 -1.08
C ASP A 299 18.73 5.09 -1.19
N GLY A 300 18.29 4.41 -0.11
CA GLY A 300 16.97 3.76 -0.04
C GLY A 300 15.80 4.74 0.10
N MET A 301 15.92 5.76 0.97
CA MET A 301 14.92 6.84 1.11
C MET A 301 14.81 7.68 -0.17
N SER A 302 15.91 7.83 -0.88
CA SER A 302 15.90 8.46 -2.20
C SER A 302 15.31 7.57 -3.30
N ALA A 303 15.16 6.25 -3.11
CA ALA A 303 14.64 5.38 -4.15
C ALA A 303 13.16 5.63 -4.36
N ILE A 304 12.33 5.67 -3.31
CA ILE A 304 10.89 6.00 -3.41
C ILE A 304 10.71 7.41 -3.97
N SER A 305 11.42 8.40 -3.41
CA SER A 305 11.37 9.80 -3.89
C SER A 305 11.80 9.92 -5.36
N ARG A 306 12.94 9.36 -5.76
CA ARG A 306 13.40 9.35 -7.18
C ARG A 306 12.45 8.57 -8.07
N TYR A 307 11.87 7.49 -7.59
CA TYR A 307 11.00 6.60 -8.36
C TYR A 307 9.61 7.19 -8.59
N PHE A 308 9.04 7.87 -7.60
CA PHE A 308 7.79 8.61 -7.75
C PHE A 308 7.99 9.90 -8.55
N LEU A 309 9.00 10.71 -8.20
CA LEU A 309 9.24 12.01 -8.82
C LEU A 309 9.72 11.88 -10.27
N ASN A 310 10.66 10.98 -10.58
CA ASN A 310 11.14 10.84 -11.96
C ASN A 310 10.10 10.22 -12.89
N ASN A 311 9.29 9.25 -12.44
CA ASN A 311 8.43 8.49 -13.35
C ASN A 311 7.02 9.07 -13.53
N PHE A 312 6.40 9.63 -12.48
CA PHE A 312 5.08 10.26 -12.64
C PHE A 312 5.14 11.63 -13.31
N GLN A 313 6.32 12.26 -13.36
CA GLN A 313 6.55 13.51 -14.10
C GLN A 313 6.85 13.27 -15.59
N ASP A 314 7.48 12.13 -15.94
CA ASP A 314 7.86 11.81 -17.33
C ASP A 314 6.74 11.16 -18.17
N GLY A 315 5.78 10.46 -17.57
CA GLY A 315 4.62 9.91 -18.30
C GLY A 315 3.81 11.00 -19.02
N ILE A 316 3.74 12.21 -18.44
CA ILE A 316 3.04 13.38 -18.99
C ILE A 316 3.80 13.97 -20.20
N ARG A 317 5.15 13.96 -20.19
CA ARG A 317 5.95 14.45 -21.32
C ARG A 317 5.84 13.54 -22.55
N GLN A 318 5.78 12.22 -22.36
CA GLN A 318 5.61 11.31 -23.50
C GLN A 318 4.21 11.36 -24.13
N ALA A 319 3.16 11.58 -23.33
CA ALA A 319 1.79 11.75 -23.84
C ALA A 319 1.64 13.03 -24.68
N CYS A 320 2.20 14.16 -24.22
CA CYS A 320 2.23 15.41 -25.00
C CYS A 320 3.06 15.30 -26.28
N CYS A 321 4.16 14.55 -26.27
CA CYS A 321 4.98 14.36 -27.47
C CYS A 321 4.34 13.43 -28.52
N ARG A 322 3.51 12.45 -28.13
CA ARG A 322 2.78 11.61 -29.10
C ARG A 322 1.70 12.38 -29.84
N HIS A 323 1.03 13.34 -29.20
CA HIS A 323 -0.02 14.12 -29.86
C HIS A 323 0.52 15.11 -30.90
N TYR A 324 1.77 15.56 -30.76
CA TYR A 324 2.42 16.47 -31.70
C TYR A 324 3.02 15.79 -32.95
N LEU A 325 3.19 14.47 -32.94
CA LEU A 325 3.79 13.71 -34.05
C LEU A 325 2.76 13.01 -34.96
N THR A 326 1.46 13.08 -34.64
CA THR A 326 0.35 12.60 -35.49
C THR A 326 -0.40 13.71 -36.24
N MET A 327 0.05 14.97 -36.16
CA MET A 327 -0.46 16.08 -36.99
C MET A 327 0.61 16.63 -37.96
N LYS A 328 1.23 15.76 -38.76
CA LYS A 328 1.85 16.15 -40.03
C LYS A 328 1.62 15.11 -41.10
#